data_AF-A0A327KZV7-F1
#
_entry.id   AF-A0A327KZV7-F1
#
_cell.length_a   1.000
_cell.length_b   1.000
_cell.length_c   1.000
_cell.angle_alpha   90.00
_cell.angle_beta   90.00
_cell.angle_gamma   90.00
#
_symmetry.space_group_name_H-M   'P 1'
#
loop_
_entity.id
_entity.type
_entity.pdbx_description
1 polymer ?
#
loop_
_entity_poly.entity_id
_entity_poly.type
_entity_poly.pdbx_seq_one_letter_code
_entity_poly.pdbx_strand_id
1 'polypeptide(L)'
;MKALVLYVLFVVLGAGVAAGISYYIENSVSEAAGLITFLALFFANFAVSWILVILAMDGSLRNATGRAEQLAIEASGRRAH
;
A
#
# COMPACT_ATOMS: atom_id res chain seq x y z
N MET A 1 14.32 11.32 -8.77
CA MET A 1 14.59 9.89 -9.10
C MET A 1 14.01 8.91 -8.08
N LYS A 2 14.25 9.08 -6.76
CA LYS A 2 13.79 8.13 -5.72
C LYS A 2 12.26 7.90 -5.69
N ALA A 3 11.47 8.97 -5.80
CA ALA A 3 10.00 8.87 -5.85
C ALA A 3 9.49 8.01 -7.02
N LEU A 4 10.08 8.21 -8.20
CA LEU A 4 9.73 7.46 -9.41
C LEU A 4 10.05 5.97 -9.25
N VAL A 5 11.21 5.64 -8.67
CA VAL A 5 11.59 4.23 -8.42
C VAL A 5 10.62 3.59 -7.43
N LEU A 6 10.28 4.27 -6.34
CA LEU A 6 9.34 3.76 -5.34
C LEU A 6 7.93 3.58 -5.94
N TYR A 7 7.50 4.53 -6.78
CA TYR A 7 6.24 4.45 -7.50
C TYR A 7 6.18 3.23 -8.40
N VAL A 8 7.20 3.02 -9.23
CA VAL A 8 7.29 1.87 -10.13
C VAL A 8 7.26 0.57 -9.34
N LEU A 9 7.97 0.49 -8.21
CA LEU A 9 7.94 -0.70 -7.34
C LEU A 9 6.53 -1.00 -6.83
N PHE A 10 5.80 -0.01 -6.30
CA PHE A 10 4.43 -0.22 -5.85
C PHE A 10 3.49 -0.60 -7.00
N VAL A 11 3.63 0.03 -8.16
CA VAL A 11 2.82 -0.30 -9.34
C VAL A 11 3.05 -1.75 -9.77
N VAL A 12 4.30 -2.21 -9.85
CA VAL A 12 4.64 -3.59 -10.25
C VAL A 12 4.10 -4.60 -9.23
N LEU A 13 4.29 -4.36 -7.93
CA LEU A 13 3.76 -5.24 -6.89
C LEU A 13 2.23 -5.30 -6.93
N GLY A 14 1.57 -4.14 -7.03
CA GLY A 14 0.11 -4.08 -7.11
C GLY A 14 -0.46 -4.72 -8.37
N ALA A 15 0.25 -4.64 -9.50
CA ALA A 15 -0.13 -5.35 -10.73
C ALA A 15 -0.07 -6.88 -10.54
N GLY A 16 0.94 -7.38 -9.83
CA GLY A 16 1.03 -8.80 -9.46
C GLY A 16 -0.13 -9.25 -8.58
N VAL A 17 -0.50 -8.45 -7.57
CA VAL A 17 -1.66 -8.72 -6.70
C VAL A 17 -2.96 -8.68 -7.51
N ALA A 18 -3.15 -7.68 -8.37
CA ALA A 18 -4.32 -7.58 -9.25
C ALA A 18 -4.47 -8.81 -10.14
N ALA A 19 -3.38 -9.24 -10.79
CA ALA A 19 -3.38 -10.44 -11.62
C ALA A 19 -3.74 -11.70 -10.81
N GLY A 20 -3.19 -11.86 -9.61
CA GLY A 20 -3.50 -13.00 -8.74
C GLY A 20 -4.96 -13.06 -8.30
N ILE A 21 -5.53 -11.93 -7.86
CA ILE A 21 -6.94 -11.84 -7.46
C ILE A 21 -7.86 -12.12 -8.66
N SER A 22 -7.56 -11.51 -9.80
CA SER A 22 -8.36 -11.69 -11.01
C SER A 22 -8.32 -13.11 -11.52
N TYR A 23 -7.16 -13.77 -11.48
CA TYR A 23 -7.05 -15.19 -11.81
C TYR A 23 -7.94 -16.05 -10.92
N TYR A 24 -7.97 -15.78 -9.61
CA TYR A 24 -8.86 -16.50 -8.70
C TYR A 24 -10.35 -16.30 -9.04
N ILE A 25 -10.76 -15.06 -9.36
CA ILE A 25 -12.14 -14.71 -9.72
C ILE A 25 -12.53 -15.33 -11.07
N GLU A 26 -11.63 -15.30 -12.04
CA GLU A 26 -11.82 -15.93 -13.35
C GLU A 26 -12.17 -17.41 -13.21
N ASN A 27 -11.40 -18.14 -12.40
CA ASN A 27 -11.62 -19.56 -12.16
C ASN A 27 -12.89 -19.86 -11.34
N SER A 28 -13.35 -18.92 -10.50
CA SER A 28 -14.46 -19.15 -9.57
C SER A 28 -15.81 -18.64 -10.08
N VAL A 29 -15.81 -17.66 -10.99
CA VAL A 29 -17.02 -16.93 -11.40
C VAL A 29 -17.19 -16.95 -12.91
N SER A 30 -16.29 -16.29 -13.66
CA SER A 30 -16.24 -16.28 -15.12
C SER A 30 -15.04 -15.46 -15.62
N GLU A 31 -14.61 -15.68 -16.86
CA GLU A 31 -13.60 -14.87 -17.55
C GLU A 31 -13.92 -13.37 -17.53
N ALA A 32 -15.16 -12.99 -17.83
CA ALA A 32 -15.56 -11.59 -17.84
C ALA A 32 -15.42 -10.93 -16.46
N ALA A 33 -15.80 -11.65 -15.39
CA ALA A 33 -15.66 -11.15 -14.02
C ALA A 33 -14.19 -10.99 -13.62
N GLY A 34 -13.32 -11.92 -14.02
CA GLY A 34 -11.87 -11.83 -13.79
C GLY A 34 -11.25 -10.64 -14.50
N LEU A 35 -11.59 -10.45 -15.79
CA LEU A 35 -11.12 -9.33 -16.60
C LEU A 35 -11.54 -7.97 -16.02
N ILE A 36 -12.82 -7.80 -15.70
CA ILE A 36 -13.33 -6.56 -15.11
C ILE A 36 -12.61 -6.26 -13.79
N THR A 37 -12.43 -7.29 -12.95
CA THR A 37 -11.70 -7.14 -11.69
C THR A 37 -10.25 -6.75 -11.92
N PHE A 38 -9.60 -7.33 -12.93
CA PHE A 38 -8.20 -7.01 -13.26
C PHE A 38 -8.06 -5.55 -13.64
N LEU A 39 -8.89 -5.08 -14.56
CA LEU A 39 -8.87 -3.68 -14.99
C LEU A 39 -9.13 -2.75 -13.82
N ALA A 40 -10.15 -3.03 -13.00
CA ALA A 40 -10.50 -2.20 -11.86
C ALA A 40 -9.34 -2.08 -10.86
N LEU A 41 -8.75 -3.21 -10.46
CA LEU A 41 -7.62 -3.23 -9.53
C LEU A 41 -6.35 -2.62 -10.14
N PHE A 42 -6.06 -2.89 -11.41
CA PHE A 42 -4.91 -2.36 -12.12
C PHE A 42 -4.97 -0.83 -12.20
N PHE A 43 -6.11 -0.25 -12.58
CA PHE A 43 -6.25 1.21 -12.62
C PHE A 43 -6.25 1.85 -11.23
N ALA A 44 -6.94 1.24 -10.25
CA ALA A 44 -6.92 1.71 -8.87
C ALA A 44 -5.50 1.69 -8.27
N ASN A 45 -4.68 0.71 -8.66
CA ASN A 45 -3.30 0.57 -8.19
C ASN A 45 -2.43 1.79 -8.55
N PHE A 46 -2.64 2.47 -9.67
CA PHE A 46 -1.88 3.69 -9.99
C PHE A 46 -2.15 4.81 -8.99
N ALA A 47 -3.42 5.01 -8.61
CA ALA A 47 -3.82 6.04 -7.65
C ALA A 47 -3.33 5.69 -6.24
N VAL A 48 -3.50 4.44 -5.81
CA VAL A 48 -3.04 3.97 -4.49
C VAL A 48 -1.52 4.05 -4.39
N SER A 49 -0.80 3.57 -5.42
CA SER A 49 0.67 3.65 -5.47
C SER A 49 1.16 5.09 -5.39
N TRP A 50 0.47 6.03 -6.04
CA TRP A 50 0.82 7.45 -5.99
C TRP A 50 0.67 8.01 -4.57
N ILE A 51 -0.45 7.73 -3.91
CA ILE A 51 -0.71 8.15 -2.52
C ILE A 51 0.35 7.56 -1.58
N LEU A 52 0.66 6.27 -1.72
CA LEU A 52 1.67 5.61 -0.90
C LEU A 52 3.06 6.23 -1.06
N VAL A 53 3.44 6.61 -2.28
CA VAL A 53 4.72 7.30 -2.52
C VAL A 53 4.75 8.66 -1.83
N ILE A 54 3.66 9.45 -1.91
CA ILE A 54 3.59 10.74 -1.20
C ILE A 54 3.76 10.53 0.30
N LEU A 55 3.01 9.59 0.89
CA LEU A 55 3.09 9.30 2.32
C LEU A 55 4.48 8.84 2.77
N ALA A 56 5.16 8.06 1.91
CA ALA A 56 6.52 7.60 2.16
C ALA A 56 7.56 8.71 2.01
N MET A 57 7.41 9.58 1.01
CA MET A 57 8.34 10.69 0.74
C MET A 57 8.20 11.83 1.76
N ASP A 58 6.97 12.17 2.16
CA ASP A 58 6.70 13.19 3.17
C ASP A 58 7.12 12.76 4.59
N GLY A 59 7.52 11.50 4.76
CA GLY A 59 7.90 10.95 6.07
C GLY A 59 6.72 10.82 7.03
N SER A 60 5.48 10.95 6.54
CA SER A 60 4.25 10.78 7.31
C SER A 60 4.22 9.41 8.01
N LEU A 61 4.65 8.36 7.28
CA LEU A 61 4.78 7.01 7.83
C LEU A 61 5.78 6.96 9.00
N ARG A 62 6.90 7.68 8.91
CA ARG A 62 7.94 7.72 9.96
C ARG A 62 7.52 8.53 11.18
N ASN A 63 6.77 9.62 10.96
CA ASN A 63 6.24 10.45 12.04
C ASN A 63 5.11 9.75 12.81
N ALA A 64 4.32 8.89 12.16
CA ALA A 64 3.30 8.09 12.84
C ALA A 64 3.94 7.06 13.80
N THR A 65 4.99 6.35 13.36
CA THR A 65 5.70 5.38 14.20
C THR A 65 6.51 6.07 15.30
N GLY A 66 7.27 7.13 14.98
CA GLY A 66 8.08 7.83 15.97
C GLY A 66 7.25 8.51 17.07
N ARG A 67 6.05 9.00 16.75
CA ARG A 67 5.12 9.57 17.74
C ARG A 67 4.51 8.49 18.64
N ALA A 68 4.21 7.31 18.10
CA ALA A 68 3.77 6.16 18.88
C ALA A 68 4.88 5.66 19.84
N GLU A 69 6.12 5.62 19.37
CA GLU A 69 7.29 5.26 20.19
C GLU A 69 7.55 6.29 21.30
N GLN A 70 7.49 7.60 21.00
CA GLN A 70 7.61 8.65 22.02
C GLN A 70 6.52 8.56 23.09
N LEU A 71 5.27 8.32 22.69
CA LEU A 71 4.16 8.14 23.64
C LEU A 71 4.33 6.90 24.51
N ALA A 72 4.88 5.81 23.97
CA ALA A 72 5.18 4.60 24.74
C ALA A 72 6.33 4.84 25.75
N ILE A 73 7.37 5.58 25.35
CA ILE A 73 8.49 5.96 26.23
C ILE A 73 8.00 6.89 27.35
N GLU A 74 7.22 7.93 27.04
CA GLU A 74 6.62 8.78 28.07
C GLU A 74 5.70 8.01 29.03
N ALA A 75 4.91 7.06 28.52
CA ALA A 75 4.03 6.24 29.35
C ALA A 75 4.83 5.30 30.27
N SER A 76 5.98 4.78 29.82
CA SER A 76 6.88 3.99 30.65
C SER A 76 7.59 4.83 31.72
N GLY A 77 8.06 6.03 31.37
CA GLY A 77 8.68 6.97 32.30
C GLY A 77 7.72 7.47 33.38
N ARG A 78 6.43 7.67 33.05
CA ARG A 78 5.39 8.06 34.01
C ARG A 78 4.97 6.96 34.98
N ARG A 79 5.25 5.70 34.67
CA ARG A 79 4.97 4.55 35.56
C ARG A 79 6.17 4.17 36.42
N ALA A 80 7.36 4.67 36.08
CA ALA A 80 8.60 4.45 36.82
C ALA A 80 8.87 5.51 37.91
N HIS A 81 8.07 6.58 37.93
CA HIS A 81 8.01 7.61 38.98
C HIS A 81 6.68 7.52 39.72
#